data_AF-M7S9W7-F1
#
_entry.id   AF-M7S9W7-F1
#
_cell.length_a   1.000
_cell.length_b   1.000
_cell.length_c   1.000
_cell.angle_alpha   90.00
_cell.angle_beta   90.00
_cell.angle_gamma   90.00
#
_symmetry.space_group_name_H-M   'P 1'
#
loop_
_entity.id
_entity.type
_entity.pdbx_description
1 polymer ?
#
loop_
_entity_poly.entity_id
_entity_poly.type
_entity_poly.pdbx_seq_one_letter_code
_entity_poly.pdbx_strand_id
1 'polypeptide(L)'
;MENSSDWITLPLDVLHPGESRLPLFAAEIFLPTTFSQLGGHPAWVQDTDYPTCPTCAQTMMFLAQLSYEDIEEEEYAEGMLYGFICPSCQTTATSYQQT
;
A
#
# COMPACT_ATOMS: atom_id res chain seq x y z
N MET A 1 -6.97 24.94 -7.50
CA MET A 1 -7.57 23.70 -8.04
C MET A 1 -6.81 23.38 -9.31
N GLU A 2 -5.74 22.60 -9.19
CA GLU A 2 -5.01 22.10 -10.35
C GLU A 2 -5.90 21.09 -11.08
N ASN A 3 -6.03 21.28 -12.40
CA ASN A 3 -6.84 20.43 -13.26
C ASN A 3 -6.01 19.17 -13.57
N SER A 4 -6.60 17.97 -13.44
CA SER A 4 -5.89 16.72 -13.76
C SER A 4 -5.41 16.64 -15.22
N SER A 5 -5.98 17.52 -16.06
CA SER A 5 -5.57 17.72 -17.46
C SER A 5 -4.18 18.35 -17.61
N ASP A 6 -3.65 19.01 -16.58
CA ASP A 6 -2.32 19.65 -16.58
C ASP A 6 -1.21 18.68 -16.14
N TRP A 7 -1.57 17.47 -15.72
CA TRP A 7 -0.60 16.45 -15.37
C TRP A 7 0.15 16.03 -16.64
N ILE A 8 1.45 16.35 -16.68
CA ILE A 8 2.34 15.97 -17.77
C ILE A 8 2.15 14.47 -18.01
N THR A 9 1.74 14.13 -19.23
CA THR A 9 1.55 12.75 -19.66
C THR A 9 2.82 11.98 -19.34
N LEU A 10 2.73 10.91 -18.54
CA LEU A 10 3.88 10.05 -18.27
C LEU A 10 4.49 9.67 -19.63
N PRO A 11 5.82 9.76 -19.81
CA PRO A 11 6.45 9.45 -21.09
C PRO A 11 6.32 7.95 -21.37
N LEU A 12 5.18 7.55 -21.94
CA LEU A 12 4.78 6.15 -22.18
C LEU A 12 5.82 5.41 -23.02
N ASP A 13 6.49 6.11 -23.94
CA ASP A 13 7.47 5.53 -24.85
C ASP A 13 8.92 5.55 -24.32
N VAL A 14 9.16 6.10 -23.13
CA VAL A 14 10.50 6.19 -22.51
C VAL A 14 10.58 5.38 -21.21
N LEU A 15 9.43 4.95 -20.68
CA LEU A 15 9.34 4.08 -19.53
C LEU A 15 9.79 2.67 -19.92
N HIS A 16 11.06 2.39 -19.66
CA HIS A 16 11.58 1.04 -19.69
C HIS A 16 11.32 0.41 -18.31
N PRO A 17 10.58 -0.71 -18.23
CA PRO A 17 10.52 -1.48 -17.00
C PRO A 17 11.94 -1.81 -16.56
N GLY A 18 12.32 -1.37 -15.36
CA GLY A 18 13.55 -1.83 -14.74
C GLY A 18 13.50 -3.34 -14.52
N GLU A 19 14.65 -3.96 -14.28
CA GLU A 19 14.67 -5.36 -13.84
C GLU A 19 13.72 -5.56 -12.66
N SER A 20 12.99 -6.68 -12.66
CA SER A 20 12.10 -7.03 -11.55
C SER A 20 12.92 -7.12 -10.27
N ARG A 21 12.68 -6.18 -9.35
CA ARG A 21 13.27 -6.20 -8.02
C ARG A 21 12.27 -6.82 -7.07
N LEU A 22 12.77 -7.57 -6.08
CA LEU A 22 11.94 -8.00 -4.97
C LEU A 22 11.37 -6.75 -4.26
N PRO A 23 10.10 -6.77 -3.82
CA PRO A 23 9.47 -5.64 -3.12
C PRO A 23 10.29 -5.10 -1.93
N LEU A 24 11.09 -5.98 -1.33
CA LEU A 24 12.10 -5.69 -0.30
C LEU A 24 13.02 -4.51 -0.65
N PHE A 25 13.37 -4.32 -1.92
CA PHE A 25 14.30 -3.26 -2.37
C PHE A 25 13.66 -1.89 -2.55
N ALA A 26 12.32 -1.81 -2.56
CA ALA A 26 11.59 -0.54 -2.56
C ALA A 26 11.15 -0.14 -1.14
N ALA A 27 11.37 -1.02 -0.16
CA ALA A 27 10.92 -0.87 1.20
C ALA A 27 12.03 -0.28 2.08
N GLU A 28 11.87 0.97 2.48
CA GLU A 28 12.62 1.51 3.60
C GLU A 28 11.86 1.13 4.88
N ILE A 29 12.37 0.13 5.62
CA ILE A 29 11.76 -0.39 6.86
C ILE A 29 11.69 0.65 8.00
N PHE A 30 12.34 1.80 7.83
CA PHE A 30 12.36 2.92 8.77
C PHE A 30 11.56 4.12 8.28
N LEU A 31 10.80 3.97 7.19
CA LEU A 31 9.89 5.03 6.77
C LEU A 31 8.87 5.30 7.88
N PRO A 32 8.56 6.57 8.18
CA PRO A 32 7.53 6.92 9.17
C PRO A 32 6.20 6.23 8.89
N THR A 33 5.49 5.77 9.92
CA THR A 33 4.15 5.15 9.82
C THR A 33 3.06 6.13 9.36
N THR A 34 3.41 7.34 8.89
CA THR A 34 2.51 8.48 8.74
C THR A 34 2.22 8.87 7.29
N PHE A 35 2.49 8.02 6.31
CA PHE A 35 2.17 8.33 4.92
C PHE A 35 1.64 7.13 4.15
N SER A 36 0.81 7.43 3.16
CA SER A 36 0.27 6.47 2.21
C SER A 36 1.36 5.95 1.25
N GLN A 37 1.41 4.64 1.03
CA GLN A 37 2.41 3.98 0.19
C GLN A 37 1.80 2.84 -0.64
N LEU A 38 2.29 2.67 -1.87
CA LEU A 38 2.06 1.48 -2.70
C LEU A 38 3.32 0.60 -2.72
N GLY A 39 3.16 -0.69 -2.44
CA GLY A 39 4.26 -1.65 -2.33
C GLY A 39 5.18 -1.39 -1.14
N GLY A 40 6.35 -2.02 -1.14
CA GLY A 40 7.30 -1.94 -0.03
C GLY A 40 6.94 -2.87 1.15
N HIS A 41 7.30 -2.45 2.37
CA HIS A 41 6.92 -3.13 3.60
C HIS A 41 5.96 -2.25 4.42
N PRO A 42 4.90 -2.83 5.00
CA PRO A 42 4.01 -2.08 5.88
C PRO A 42 4.77 -1.57 7.10
N ALA A 43 4.57 -0.30 7.41
CA ALA A 43 4.93 0.28 8.70
C ALA A 43 3.75 0.05 9.65
N TRP A 44 3.88 -0.92 10.55
CA TRP A 44 2.79 -1.29 11.45
C TRP A 44 2.58 -0.26 12.56
N VAL A 45 1.32 0.01 12.90
CA VAL A 45 0.95 0.83 14.07
C VAL A 45 0.99 -0.05 15.33
N GLN A 46 0.49 -1.27 15.21
CA GLN A 46 0.42 -2.28 16.27
C GLN A 46 1.27 -3.50 15.89
N ASP A 47 0.80 -4.71 16.21
CA ASP A 47 1.44 -5.94 15.78
C ASP A 47 1.32 -6.17 14.27
N THR A 48 2.28 -6.90 13.72
CA THR A 48 2.27 -7.28 12.31
C THR A 48 1.11 -8.23 12.01
N ASP A 49 0.26 -7.90 11.03
CA ASP A 49 -0.92 -8.69 10.70
C ASP A 49 -1.02 -8.98 9.20
N TYR A 50 -0.38 -10.06 8.75
CA TYR A 50 -0.52 -10.52 7.38
C TYR A 50 -1.69 -11.50 7.26
N PRO A 51 -2.78 -11.15 6.55
CA PRO A 51 -3.94 -12.02 6.44
C PRO A 51 -3.61 -13.27 5.63
N THR A 52 -4.32 -14.36 5.96
CA THR A 52 -4.25 -15.61 5.21
C THR A 52 -5.36 -15.64 4.17
N CYS A 53 -5.04 -16.01 2.93
CA CYS A 53 -6.03 -16.13 1.86
C CYS A 53 -7.04 -17.23 2.20
N PRO A 54 -8.36 -16.94 2.18
CA PRO A 54 -9.38 -17.93 2.52
C PRO A 54 -9.53 -19.05 1.47
N THR A 55 -8.96 -18.88 0.27
CA THR A 55 -9.07 -19.84 -0.83
C THR A 55 -7.91 -20.84 -0.86
N CYS A 56 -6.66 -20.38 -0.68
CA CYS A 56 -5.47 -21.22 -0.80
C CYS A 56 -4.66 -21.37 0.49
N ALA A 57 -5.10 -20.74 1.59
CA ALA A 57 -4.43 -20.73 2.89
C ALA A 57 -2.98 -20.19 2.89
N GLN A 58 -2.56 -19.51 1.81
CA GLN A 58 -1.26 -18.83 1.76
C GLN A 58 -1.36 -17.43 2.39
N THR A 59 -0.27 -16.97 2.99
CA THR A 59 -0.13 -15.58 3.44
C THR A 59 -0.28 -14.62 2.25
N MET A 60 -1.10 -13.59 2.40
CA MET A 60 -1.34 -12.60 1.36
C MET A 60 -0.17 -11.61 1.25
N MET A 61 0.08 -11.14 0.03
CA MET A 61 1.11 -10.14 -0.26
C MET A 61 0.59 -8.75 0.12
N PHE A 62 1.43 -7.96 0.79
CA PHE A 62 1.15 -6.55 1.04
C PHE A 62 1.12 -5.77 -0.28
N LEU A 63 0.08 -4.95 -0.46
CA LEU A 63 -0.13 -4.15 -1.66
C LEU A 63 0.07 -2.67 -1.38
N ALA A 64 -0.50 -2.15 -0.28
CA ALA A 64 -0.49 -0.73 0.02
C ALA A 64 -0.82 -0.46 1.49
N GLN A 65 -0.35 0.68 2.01
CA GLN A 65 -0.90 1.28 3.23
C GLN A 65 -1.45 2.67 2.90
N LEU A 66 -2.51 3.08 3.58
CA LEU A 66 -3.11 4.40 3.43
C LEU A 66 -3.30 5.02 4.81
N SER A 67 -2.86 6.27 4.96
CA SER A 67 -3.23 7.07 6.14
C SER A 67 -4.73 7.36 6.08
N TYR A 68 -5.43 7.15 7.19
CA TYR A 68 -6.87 7.48 7.23
C TYR A 68 -7.09 9.00 7.10
N GLU A 69 -6.13 9.81 7.55
CA GLU A 69 -6.09 11.27 7.34
C GLU A 69 -6.03 11.68 5.86
N ASP A 70 -5.50 10.82 4.98
CA ASP A 70 -5.46 11.09 3.53
C ASP A 70 -6.80 10.76 2.85
N ILE A 71 -7.71 10.06 3.55
CA ILE A 71 -8.99 9.57 3.01
C ILE A 71 -10.15 10.45 3.48
N GLU A 72 -10.19 10.75 4.78
CA GLU A 72 -11.26 11.54 5.40
C GLU A 72 -10.73 12.91 5.81
N GLU A 73 -11.46 13.98 5.45
CA GLU A 73 -11.09 15.37 5.77
C GLU A 73 -11.43 15.76 7.23
N GLU A 74 -11.89 14.81 8.05
CA GLU A 74 -12.31 15.06 9.42
C GLU A 74 -11.12 15.20 10.38
N GLU A 75 -11.24 16.13 11.33
CA GLU A 75 -10.21 16.44 12.35
C GLU A 75 -9.81 15.24 13.23
N TYR A 76 -10.60 14.16 13.21
CA TYR A 76 -10.38 12.95 14.00
C TYR A 76 -10.15 11.70 13.14
N ALA A 77 -9.87 11.87 11.85
CA ALA A 77 -9.45 10.78 10.99
C ALA A 77 -8.08 10.28 11.46
N GLU A 78 -8.02 9.09 12.04
CA GLU A 78 -6.77 8.52 12.56
C GLU A 78 -6.62 7.06 12.11
N GLY A 79 -5.39 6.55 12.21
CA GLY A 79 -5.08 5.15 11.94
C GLY A 79 -4.64 4.88 10.50
N MET A 80 -4.33 3.61 10.24
CA MET A 80 -3.74 3.15 9.00
C MET A 80 -4.53 1.98 8.44
N LEU A 81 -4.87 2.07 7.15
CA LEU A 81 -5.42 0.96 6.38
C LEU A 81 -4.29 0.23 5.66
N TYR A 82 -4.32 -1.10 5.70
CA TYR A 82 -3.39 -1.96 4.98
C TYR A 82 -4.15 -2.83 3.99
N GLY A 83 -3.79 -2.75 2.72
CA GLY A 83 -4.33 -3.57 1.64
C GLY A 83 -3.42 -4.74 1.30
N PHE A 84 -4.02 -5.90 1.04
CA PHE A 84 -3.34 -7.14 0.69
C PHE A 84 -3.99 -7.82 -0.50
N ILE A 85 -3.19 -8.61 -1.23
CA ILE A 85 -3.65 -9.41 -2.35
C ILE A 85 -3.04 -10.81 -2.31
N CYS A 86 -3.84 -11.82 -2.64
CA CYS A 86 -3.36 -13.14 -3.00
C CYS A 86 -3.19 -13.19 -4.53
N PRO A 87 -1.96 -13.19 -5.07
CA PRO A 87 -1.76 -13.09 -6.52
C PRO A 87 -2.31 -14.30 -7.29
N SER A 88 -2.27 -15.49 -6.70
CA SER A 88 -2.79 -16.71 -7.33
C SER A 88 -4.32 -16.77 -7.36
N CYS A 89 -4.98 -16.35 -6.29
CA CYS A 89 -6.43 -16.44 -6.14
C CYS A 89 -7.17 -15.15 -6.51
N GLN A 90 -6.44 -14.04 -6.71
CA GLN A 90 -6.98 -12.70 -6.97
C GLN A 90 -7.95 -12.21 -5.89
N THR A 91 -7.82 -12.75 -4.67
CA THR A 91 -8.58 -12.30 -3.50
C THR A 91 -7.83 -11.17 -2.81
N THR A 92 -8.54 -10.16 -2.32
CA THR A 92 -7.97 -9.07 -1.54
C THR A 92 -8.42 -9.14 -0.08
N ALA A 93 -7.68 -8.47 0.80
CA ALA A 93 -8.06 -8.25 2.18
C ALA A 93 -7.60 -6.85 2.61
N THR A 94 -8.31 -6.28 3.59
CA THR A 94 -7.96 -4.99 4.19
C THR A 94 -7.96 -5.14 5.70
N SER A 95 -6.96 -4.56 6.37
CA SER A 95 -6.90 -4.44 7.83
C SER A 95 -6.77 -2.98 8.22
N TYR A 96 -7.23 -2.62 9.42
CA TYR A 96 -7.17 -1.26 9.96
C TYR A 96 -6.54 -1.32 11.36
N GLN A 97 -5.60 -0.41 11.64
CA GLN A 97 -4.99 -0.27 12.96
C GLN A 97 -5.01 1.19 13.40
N GLN A 98 -5.31 1.42 14.67
CA GLN A 98 -5.29 2.73 15.34
C GLN A 98 -4.53 2.59 16.67
N THR A 99 -3.89 3.67 17.11
CA THR A 99 -3.20 3.76 18.40
C THR A 99 -4.13 3.73 19.60
#